data_AF-A0A935U7K5-F1
#
_entry.id   AF-A0A935U7K5-F1
#
_cell.length_a   1.000
_cell.length_b   1.000
_cell.length_c   1.000
_cell.angle_alpha   90.00
_cell.angle_beta   90.00
_cell.angle_gamma   90.00
#
_symmetry.space_group_name_H-M   'P 1'
#
loop_
_entity.id
_entity.type
_entity.pdbx_description
1 polymer ?
#
loop_
_entity_poly.entity_id
_entity_poly.type
_entity_poly.pdbx_seq_one_letter_code
_entity_poly.pdbx_strand_id
1 'polypeptide(L)'
;MKPRRDRIEEAKKLSGASGCVECGRCVAACPMAEMYADFGIEMSPRGIIKKTLVGEDVVADRNIWFCTECNSGTDVCPQGVSCRDLIRKLREAAIEEDVVENARRCETCGRFFLAAPVEGFVQGRLKDEPANVLKALETCPSCRREIYLLRNA
;
A
#
# COMPACT_ATOMS: atom_id res chain seq x y z
N MET A 1 -3.39 -11.24 20.03
CA MET A 1 -3.14 -10.19 19.02
C MET A 1 -2.35 -9.07 19.69
N LYS A 2 -1.33 -8.50 19.04
CA LYS A 2 -0.56 -7.39 19.61
C LYS A 2 -1.46 -6.13 19.70
N PRO A 3 -1.34 -5.30 20.75
CA PRO A 3 -2.00 -3.99 20.81
C PRO A 3 -1.69 -3.14 19.57
N ARG A 4 -2.65 -2.30 19.13
CA ARG A 4 -2.49 -1.36 18.00
C ARG A 4 -1.23 -0.51 18.11
N ARG A 5 -0.99 0.03 19.31
CA ARG A 5 0.21 0.83 19.62
C ARG A 5 1.50 0.08 19.31
N ASP A 6 1.59 -1.20 19.70
CA ASP A 6 2.80 -2.00 19.50
C ASP A 6 3.05 -2.27 18.01
N ARG A 7 1.99 -2.47 17.23
CA ARG A 7 2.07 -2.64 15.77
C ARG A 7 2.54 -1.36 15.07
N ILE A 8 2.05 -0.19 15.49
CA ILE A 8 2.51 1.10 14.97
C ILE A 8 3.99 1.33 15.32
N GLU A 9 4.41 1.02 16.54
CA GLU A 9 5.82 1.14 16.94
C GLU A 9 6.74 0.16 16.19
N GLU A 10 6.27 -1.07 15.93
CA GLU A 10 6.97 -2.01 15.05
C GLU A 10 7.09 -1.48 13.62
N ALA A 11 6.02 -0.89 13.08
CA ALA A 11 6.02 -0.26 11.76
C ALA A 11 7.03 0.91 11.67
N LYS A 12 7.08 1.76 12.70
CA LYS A 12 8.06 2.85 12.80
C LYS A 12 9.50 2.34 12.82
N LYS A 13 9.78 1.33 13.64
CA LYS A 13 11.11 0.73 13.76
C LYS A 13 11.57 0.09 12.44
N LEU A 14 10.71 -0.71 11.82
CA LEU A 14 11.03 -1.39 10.56
C LEU A 14 11.31 -0.40 9.42
N SER A 15 10.52 0.67 9.34
CA SER A 15 10.63 1.66 8.26
C SER A 15 11.69 2.73 8.50
N GLY A 16 12.22 2.85 9.71
CA GLY A 16 13.05 3.99 10.09
C GLY A 16 12.30 5.33 10.12
N ALA A 17 10.97 5.32 10.20
CA ALA A 17 10.12 6.53 10.08
C ALA A 17 10.57 7.70 10.97
N SER A 18 11.08 7.41 12.17
CA SER A 18 11.57 8.42 13.12
C SER A 18 12.75 9.25 12.61
N GLY A 19 13.45 8.79 11.57
CA GLY A 19 14.53 9.53 10.90
C GLY A 19 14.03 10.53 9.85
N CYS A 20 12.71 10.67 9.65
CA CYS A 20 12.18 11.60 8.66
C CYS A 20 12.48 13.06 9.01
N VAL A 21 13.14 13.76 8.09
CA VAL A 21 13.47 15.20 8.19
C VAL A 21 12.53 16.09 7.37
N GLU A 22 11.37 15.55 6.96
CA GLU A 22 10.33 16.27 6.21
C GLU A 22 10.75 16.91 4.87
N CYS A 23 11.85 16.47 4.26
CA CYS A 23 12.40 17.08 3.02
C CYS A 23 11.51 16.97 1.76
N GLY A 24 10.46 16.15 1.77
CA GLY A 24 9.49 16.08 0.67
C GLY A 24 9.91 15.30 -0.59
N ARG A 25 11.13 14.76 -0.68
CA ARG A 25 11.60 13.98 -1.85
C ARG A 25 10.69 12.80 -2.21
N CYS A 26 10.18 12.09 -1.21
CA CYS A 26 9.26 10.99 -1.41
C CYS A 26 7.91 11.42 -2.01
N VAL A 27 7.49 12.68 -1.81
CA VAL A 27 6.29 13.25 -2.43
C VAL A 27 6.56 13.51 -3.91
N ALA A 28 7.70 14.13 -4.23
CA ALA A 28 8.09 14.46 -5.60
C ALA A 28 8.29 13.22 -6.49
N ALA A 29 8.79 12.11 -5.93
CA ALA A 29 8.99 10.86 -6.66
C ALA A 29 7.73 9.97 -6.73
N CYS A 30 6.65 10.34 -6.04
CA CYS A 30 5.48 9.47 -5.94
C CYS A 30 4.59 9.60 -7.18
N PRO A 31 4.26 8.49 -7.87
CA PRO A 31 3.38 8.54 -9.04
C PRO A 31 1.92 8.88 -8.68
N MET A 32 1.56 8.89 -7.38
CA MET A 32 0.18 9.15 -6.95
C MET A 32 -0.35 10.52 -7.41
N ALA A 33 0.52 11.51 -7.59
CA ALA A 33 0.14 12.82 -8.12
C ALA A 33 -0.39 12.76 -9.56
N GLU A 34 0.05 11.79 -10.36
CA GLU A 34 -0.45 11.55 -11.73
C GLU A 34 -1.63 10.57 -11.74
N MET A 35 -1.76 9.74 -10.70
CA MET A 35 -2.77 8.69 -10.62
C MET A 35 -4.12 9.20 -10.08
N TYR A 36 -4.09 10.16 -9.15
CA TYR A 36 -5.28 10.59 -8.40
C TYR A 36 -5.47 12.09 -8.50
N ALA A 37 -6.64 12.52 -8.98
CA ALA A 37 -6.96 13.94 -9.18
C ALA A 37 -7.05 14.72 -7.85
N ASP A 38 -7.37 14.04 -6.76
CA ASP A 38 -7.48 14.56 -5.40
C ASP A 38 -6.20 14.34 -4.56
N PHE A 39 -5.06 14.05 -5.21
CA PHE A 39 -3.79 13.87 -4.51
C PHE A 39 -3.42 15.11 -3.70
N GLY A 40 -3.27 14.92 -2.39
CA GLY A 40 -2.86 15.94 -1.44
C GLY A 40 -1.72 15.48 -0.53
N ILE A 41 -1.19 16.41 0.27
CA ILE A 41 -0.12 16.13 1.22
C ILE A 41 -0.50 15.03 2.22
N GLU A 42 -1.74 15.01 2.68
CA GLU A 42 -2.26 14.01 3.62
C GLU A 42 -2.22 12.58 3.08
N MET A 43 -2.37 12.43 1.75
CA MET A 43 -2.30 11.16 1.02
C MET A 43 -0.86 10.79 0.65
N SER A 44 0.04 11.77 0.60
CA SER A 44 1.43 11.56 0.19
C SER A 44 2.20 10.64 1.17
N PRO A 45 3.29 9.99 0.71
CA PRO A 45 4.12 9.18 1.60
C PRO A 45 4.63 9.96 2.83
N ARG A 46 4.98 11.25 2.65
CA ARG A 46 5.39 12.13 3.76
C ARG A 46 4.25 12.39 4.74
N GLY A 47 3.02 12.58 4.24
CA GLY A 47 1.82 12.76 5.08
C GLY A 47 1.58 11.56 5.99
N ILE A 48 1.62 10.35 5.44
CA ILE A 48 1.47 9.11 6.22
C ILE A 48 2.58 8.97 7.26
N ILE A 49 3.83 9.26 6.90
CA ILE A 49 4.95 9.27 7.86
C ILE A 49 4.66 10.27 9.00
N LYS A 50 4.26 11.50 8.66
CA LYS A 50 3.98 12.56 9.64
C LYS A 50 2.89 12.14 10.62
N LYS A 51 1.73 11.69 10.12
CA LYS A 51 0.61 11.18 10.93
C LYS A 51 1.05 10.09 11.89
N THR A 52 1.84 9.15 11.38
CA THR A 52 2.38 8.05 12.20
C THR A 52 3.25 8.57 13.34
N LEU A 53 4.09 9.58 13.09
CA LEU A 53 4.99 10.15 14.10
C LEU A 53 4.27 10.99 15.15
N VAL A 54 3.23 11.75 14.77
CA VAL A 54 2.45 12.57 15.70
C VAL A 54 1.40 11.78 16.49
N GLY A 55 1.23 10.49 16.17
CA GLY A 55 0.31 9.61 16.90
C GLY A 55 -1.15 9.77 16.49
N GLU A 56 -1.41 10.28 15.29
CA GLU A 56 -2.75 10.25 14.69
C GLU A 56 -3.19 8.80 14.42
N ASP A 57 -4.50 8.61 14.22
CA ASP A 57 -5.06 7.29 13.99
C ASP A 57 -4.84 6.75 12.56
N VAL A 58 -3.58 6.62 12.18
CA VAL A 58 -3.15 6.31 10.81
C VAL A 58 -3.58 4.92 10.31
N VAL A 59 -3.88 3.99 11.22
CA VAL A 59 -4.37 2.64 10.84
C VAL A 59 -5.81 2.68 10.33
N ALA A 60 -6.63 3.64 10.79
CA ALA A 60 -7.98 3.87 10.27
C ALA A 60 -7.99 4.87 9.09
N ASP A 61 -6.85 5.47 8.76
CA ASP A 61 -6.76 6.43 7.69
C ASP A 61 -6.84 5.74 6.32
N ARG A 62 -7.90 6.03 5.55
CA ARG A 62 -8.10 5.52 4.19
C ARG A 62 -6.91 5.80 3.26
N ASN A 63 -6.12 6.85 3.52
CA ASN A 63 -4.99 7.24 2.69
C ASN A 63 -3.91 6.15 2.60
N ILE A 64 -3.78 5.27 3.59
CA ILE A 64 -2.82 4.16 3.53
C ILE A 64 -3.11 3.22 2.35
N TRP A 65 -4.34 3.21 1.81
CA TRP A 65 -4.77 2.36 0.69
C TRP A 65 -4.54 2.97 -0.70
N PHE A 66 -4.06 4.22 -0.82
CA PHE A 66 -3.80 4.81 -2.14
C PHE A 66 -2.40 4.47 -2.70
N CYS A 67 -1.47 4.09 -1.81
CA CYS A 67 -0.11 3.71 -2.19
C CYS A 67 -0.08 2.44 -3.06
N THR A 68 0.66 2.50 -4.18
CA THR A 68 0.87 1.34 -5.07
C THR A 68 1.96 0.39 -4.59
N GLU A 69 2.65 0.71 -3.49
CA GLU A 69 3.84 0.00 -3.01
C GLU A 69 4.99 -0.12 -4.04
N CYS A 70 5.02 0.79 -5.03
CA CYS A 70 6.02 0.84 -6.11
C CYS A 70 7.46 1.14 -5.67
N ASN A 71 7.67 1.47 -4.38
CA ASN A 71 8.97 1.77 -3.77
C ASN A 71 9.64 3.11 -4.14
N SER A 72 9.12 3.88 -5.11
CA SER A 72 9.76 5.12 -5.59
C SER A 72 10.11 6.13 -4.48
N GLY A 73 9.21 6.32 -3.50
CA GLY A 73 9.44 7.24 -2.39
C GLY A 73 10.50 6.76 -1.38
N THR A 74 10.66 5.45 -1.23
CA THR A 74 11.68 4.83 -0.37
C THR A 74 13.07 5.02 -0.99
N ASP A 75 13.20 4.77 -2.30
CA ASP A 75 14.49 4.78 -3.00
C ASP A 75 15.15 6.15 -3.03
N VAL A 76 14.35 7.23 -2.98
CA VAL A 76 14.85 8.62 -3.00
C VAL A 76 15.08 9.20 -1.61
N CYS A 77 14.82 8.45 -0.53
CA CYS A 77 14.91 9.00 0.82
C CYS A 77 16.39 9.13 1.27
N PRO A 78 16.89 10.33 1.56
CA PRO A 78 18.28 10.53 1.97
C PRO A 78 18.55 10.04 3.41
N GLN A 79 17.50 9.75 4.18
CA GLN A 79 17.60 9.26 5.55
C GLN A 79 17.33 7.75 5.65
N GLY A 80 17.13 7.07 4.51
CA GLY A 80 16.83 5.64 4.49
C GLY A 80 15.45 5.25 5.01
N VAL A 81 14.50 6.20 5.09
CA VAL A 81 13.13 5.90 5.51
C VAL A 81 12.39 5.12 4.42
N SER A 82 11.88 3.94 4.77
CA SER A 82 11.04 3.13 3.89
C SER A 82 9.55 3.47 4.08
N CYS A 83 9.05 4.42 3.29
CA CYS A 83 7.62 4.72 3.30
C CYS A 83 6.77 3.54 2.81
N ARG A 84 7.30 2.71 1.91
CA ARG A 84 6.65 1.49 1.44
C ARG A 84 6.40 0.52 2.59
N ASP A 85 7.44 0.21 3.37
CA ASP A 85 7.33 -0.81 4.42
C ASP A 85 6.53 -0.27 5.62
N LEU A 86 6.58 1.04 5.88
CA LEU A 86 5.67 1.70 6.82
C LEU A 86 4.22 1.46 6.43
N ILE A 87 3.84 1.85 5.20
CA ILE A 87 2.46 1.72 4.72
C ILE A 87 2.00 0.26 4.72
N ARG A 88 2.88 -0.67 4.31
CA ARG A 88 2.57 -2.11 4.33
C ARG A 88 2.24 -2.59 5.74
N LYS A 89 3.04 -2.22 6.75
CA LYS A 89 2.76 -2.58 8.15
C LYS A 89 1.50 -1.94 8.71
N LEU A 90 1.18 -0.72 8.30
CA LEU A 90 -0.08 -0.07 8.68
C LEU A 90 -1.29 -0.79 8.06
N ARG A 91 -1.20 -1.23 6.80
CA ARG A 91 -2.24 -2.05 6.15
C ARG A 91 -2.42 -3.40 6.84
N GLU A 92 -1.32 -4.07 7.21
CA GLU A 92 -1.37 -5.32 7.98
C GLU A 92 -2.11 -5.11 9.32
N ALA A 93 -1.80 -4.03 10.04
CA ALA A 93 -2.50 -3.70 11.28
C ALA A 93 -3.99 -3.42 11.06
N ALA A 94 -4.36 -2.71 9.98
CA ALA A 94 -5.75 -2.44 9.63
C ALA A 94 -6.53 -3.73 9.31
N ILE A 95 -5.91 -4.66 8.58
CA ILE A 95 -6.48 -5.98 8.27
C ILE A 95 -6.72 -6.80 9.54
N GLU A 96 -5.75 -6.82 10.45
CA GLU A 96 -5.87 -7.55 11.73
C GLU A 96 -6.93 -6.94 12.65
N GLU A 97 -7.25 -5.65 12.52
CA GLU A 97 -8.31 -4.98 13.30
C GLU A 97 -9.69 -5.02 12.60
N ASP A 98 -9.80 -5.64 11.43
CA ASP A 98 -10.99 -5.62 10.57
C ASP A 98 -11.45 -4.20 10.19
N VAL A 99 -10.51 -3.24 10.15
CA VAL A 99 -10.73 -1.84 9.73
C VAL A 99 -10.28 -1.68 8.27
N VAL A 100 -10.93 -2.41 7.38
CA VAL A 100 -10.56 -2.47 5.96
C VAL A 100 -11.68 -1.96 5.07
N GLU A 101 -11.49 -0.78 4.48
CA GLU A 101 -12.49 -0.17 3.58
C GLU A 101 -12.09 -0.25 2.10
N ASN A 102 -10.79 -0.29 1.79
CA ASN A 102 -10.26 -0.06 0.45
C ASN A 102 -9.28 -1.16 -0.02
N ALA A 103 -9.62 -2.42 0.21
CA ALA A 103 -8.79 -3.56 -0.17
C ALA A 103 -9.59 -4.69 -0.83
N ARG A 104 -9.06 -5.24 -1.91
CA ARG A 104 -9.62 -6.39 -2.62
C ARG A 104 -9.18 -7.69 -1.96
N ARG A 105 -10.12 -8.63 -1.82
CA ARG A 105 -9.89 -10.02 -1.42
C ARG A 105 -9.66 -10.90 -2.66
N CYS A 106 -8.74 -11.85 -2.53
CA CYS A 106 -8.47 -12.86 -3.54
C CYS A 106 -9.62 -13.87 -3.63
N GLU A 107 -10.13 -14.14 -4.82
CA GLU A 107 -11.21 -15.14 -5.00
C GLU A 107 -10.76 -16.57 -4.65
N THR A 108 -9.46 -16.87 -4.76
CA THR A 108 -8.94 -18.22 -4.49
C THR A 108 -8.66 -18.47 -3.01
N CYS A 109 -8.01 -17.52 -2.31
CA CYS A 109 -7.55 -17.74 -0.93
C CYS A 109 -8.16 -16.78 0.10
N GLY A 110 -9.03 -15.85 -0.31
CA GLY A 110 -9.70 -14.89 0.58
C GLY A 110 -8.81 -13.77 1.13
N ARG A 111 -7.48 -13.84 0.96
CA ARG A 111 -6.54 -12.84 1.48
C ARG A 111 -6.70 -11.49 0.76
N PHE A 112 -6.57 -10.40 1.52
CA PHE A 112 -6.41 -9.07 0.96
C PHE A 112 -5.07 -8.95 0.22
N PHE A 113 -5.07 -8.40 -0.99
CA PHE A 113 -3.84 -8.36 -1.80
C PHE A 113 -3.64 -7.12 -2.68
N LEU A 114 -4.69 -6.33 -2.91
CA LEU A 114 -4.60 -5.13 -3.71
C LEU A 114 -5.44 -4.04 -3.05
N ALA A 115 -4.94 -2.80 -3.08
CA ALA A 115 -5.73 -1.68 -2.62
C ALA A 115 -6.70 -1.22 -3.71
N ALA A 116 -7.97 -1.03 -3.38
CA ALA A 116 -9.04 -0.73 -4.33
C ALA A 116 -8.78 0.55 -5.18
N PRO A 117 -8.21 1.64 -4.64
CA PRO A 117 -7.87 2.81 -5.47
C PRO A 117 -6.84 2.49 -6.57
N VAL A 118 -5.90 1.60 -6.28
CA VAL A 118 -4.88 1.15 -7.25
C VAL A 118 -5.52 0.28 -8.33
N GLU A 119 -6.51 -0.53 -7.95
CA GLU A 119 -7.26 -1.36 -8.89
C GLU A 119 -7.94 -0.53 -9.98
N GLY A 120 -8.64 0.55 -9.61
CA GLY A 120 -9.33 1.42 -10.59
C GLY A 120 -8.35 1.99 -11.63
N PHE A 121 -7.16 2.39 -11.19
CA PHE A 121 -6.11 2.85 -12.09
C PHE A 121 -5.60 1.74 -13.03
N VAL A 122 -5.33 0.54 -12.48
CA VAL A 122 -4.84 -0.60 -13.27
C VAL A 122 -5.88 -1.07 -14.28
N GLN A 123 -7.14 -1.21 -13.87
CA GLN A 123 -8.24 -1.61 -14.76
C GLN A 123 -8.44 -0.62 -15.89
N GLY A 124 -8.37 0.69 -15.61
CA GLY A 124 -8.45 1.71 -16.65
C GLY A 124 -7.37 1.56 -17.74
N ARG A 125 -6.15 1.13 -17.37
CA ARG A 125 -5.05 0.90 -18.32
C ARG A 125 -5.15 -0.43 -19.06
N LEU A 126 -5.88 -1.41 -18.52
CA LEU A 126 -6.00 -2.76 -19.06
C LEU A 126 -7.38 -3.05 -19.66
N LYS A 127 -8.25 -2.05 -19.82
CA LYS A 127 -9.64 -2.22 -20.26
C LYS A 127 -9.81 -2.95 -21.59
N ASP A 128 -8.80 -2.89 -22.46
CA ASP A 128 -8.80 -3.48 -23.80
C ASP A 128 -8.15 -4.89 -23.82
N GLU A 129 -7.70 -5.40 -22.67
CA GLU A 129 -7.11 -6.73 -22.55
C GLU A 129 -8.17 -7.84 -22.61
N PRO A 130 -7.80 -9.05 -23.09
CA PRO A 130 -8.69 -10.20 -23.11
C PRO A 130 -9.26 -10.56 -21.73
N ALA A 131 -10.48 -11.13 -21.71
CA ALA A 131 -11.18 -11.47 -20.47
C ALA A 131 -10.39 -12.41 -19.53
N ASN A 132 -9.56 -13.31 -20.07
CA ASN A 132 -8.70 -14.18 -19.28
C ASN A 132 -7.57 -13.42 -18.56
N VAL A 133 -7.11 -12.29 -19.11
CA VAL A 133 -6.12 -11.41 -18.47
C VAL A 133 -6.79 -10.62 -17.34
N LEU A 134 -7.97 -10.05 -17.61
CA LEU A 134 -8.75 -9.32 -16.60
C LEU A 134 -9.11 -10.21 -15.41
N LYS A 135 -9.56 -11.45 -15.66
CA LYS A 135 -9.84 -12.44 -14.61
C LYS A 135 -8.61 -12.76 -13.75
N ALA A 136 -7.41 -12.71 -14.32
CA ALA A 136 -6.19 -12.91 -13.54
C ALA A 136 -5.95 -11.77 -12.53
N LEU A 137 -6.53 -10.58 -12.71
CA LEU A 137 -6.42 -9.47 -11.75
C LEU A 137 -7.26 -9.71 -10.49
N GLU A 138 -8.23 -10.63 -10.53
CA GLU A 138 -9.09 -10.99 -9.38
C GLU A 138 -8.39 -11.94 -8.40
N THR A 139 -7.25 -12.50 -8.81
CA THR A 139 -6.46 -13.45 -8.03
C THR A 139 -5.15 -12.81 -7.55
N CYS A 140 -4.79 -13.05 -6.29
CA CYS A 140 -3.55 -12.50 -5.73
C CYS A 140 -2.29 -13.03 -6.45
N PRO A 141 -1.16 -12.29 -6.41
CA PRO A 141 0.08 -12.72 -7.07
C PRO A 141 0.56 -14.12 -6.70
N SER A 142 0.38 -14.54 -5.44
CA SER A 142 0.76 -15.87 -4.98
C SER A 142 -0.10 -16.97 -5.62
N CYS A 143 -1.44 -16.84 -5.56
CA CYS A 143 -2.34 -17.82 -6.16
C CYS A 143 -2.22 -17.83 -7.70
N ARG A 144 -1.98 -16.67 -8.35
CA ARG A 144 -1.68 -16.62 -9.78
C ARG A 144 -0.45 -17.45 -10.14
N ARG A 145 0.63 -17.33 -9.36
CA ARG A 145 1.86 -18.09 -9.56
C ARG A 145 1.59 -19.60 -9.42
N GLU A 146 0.86 -20.01 -8.38
CA GLU A 146 0.48 -21.41 -8.18
C GLU A 146 -0.35 -21.96 -9.34
N ILE A 147 -1.38 -21.24 -9.78
CA ILE A 147 -2.21 -21.62 -10.93
C ILE A 147 -1.37 -21.76 -12.20
N TYR A 148 -0.42 -20.83 -12.44
CA TYR A 148 0.48 -20.92 -13.58
C TYR A 148 1.35 -22.18 -13.51
N LEU A 149 1.94 -22.48 -12.35
CA LEU A 149 2.76 -23.67 -12.18
C LEU A 149 1.95 -24.95 -12.40
N LEU A 150 0.72 -25.04 -11.86
CA LEU A 150 -0.16 -26.20 -12.03
C LEU A 150 -0.59 -26.43 -13.49
N ARG A 151 -0.66 -25.37 -14.32
CA ARG A 151 -1.02 -25.48 -15.74
C ARG A 151 0.15 -25.88 -16.64
N ASN A 152 1.39 -25.73 -16.16
CA ASN A 152 2.61 -25.95 -16.93
C ASN A 152 3.49 -27.07 -16.34
N ALA A 153 2.95 -27.87 -15.42
CA ALA A 153 3.56 -29.08 -14.87
C ALA A 153 3.11 -30.31 -15.67
#